data_AF-A0A1G7R956-F1
#
_entry.id   AF-A0A1G7R956-F1
#
_cell.length_a   1.000
_cell.length_b   1.000
_cell.length_c   1.000
_cell.angle_alpha   90.00
_cell.angle_beta   90.00
_cell.angle_gamma   90.00
#
_symmetry.space_group_name_H-M   'P 1'
#
loop_
_entity.id
_entity.type
_entity.pdbx_description
1 polymer ?
#
loop_
_entity_poly.entity_id
_entity_poly.type
_entity_poly.pdbx_seq_one_letter_code
_entity_poly.pdbx_strand_id
1 'polypeptide(L)'
;MLPLCKFYRYLIYKLYHFSDDTPVFNVIMTLMLVHFYQLLTIIMLIESSKLYDFKLNLVDGYRPFVIFISFSILHFLLFYNKKRWKAIEDEFKNESPRHKKIGTIIVISYVIGSAGLFFASLFMLPSPNL
;
A
#
# COMPACT_ATOMS: atom_id res chain seq x y z
N MET A 1 3.85 19.57 6.96
CA MET A 1 3.36 18.27 6.46
C MET A 1 2.30 18.52 5.38
N LEU A 2 2.25 17.70 4.33
CA LEU A 2 1.18 17.80 3.32
C LEU A 2 -0.13 17.25 3.92
N PRO A 3 -1.30 17.79 3.54
CA PRO A 3 -2.59 17.15 3.84
C PRO A 3 -2.60 15.71 3.33
N LEU A 4 -3.25 14.79 4.03
CA LEU A 4 -3.22 13.35 3.73
C LEU A 4 -3.54 13.03 2.25
N CYS A 5 -4.59 13.66 1.71
CA CYS A 5 -4.96 13.51 0.29
C CYS A 5 -3.86 14.01 -0.67
N LYS A 6 -3.17 15.10 -0.32
CA LYS A 6 -2.09 15.65 -1.13
C LYS A 6 -0.82 14.80 -1.04
N PHE A 7 -0.52 14.26 0.14
CA PHE A 7 0.55 13.28 0.31
C PHE A 7 0.30 12.02 -0.52
N TYR A 8 -0.94 11.51 -0.51
CA TYR A 8 -1.29 10.32 -1.29
C TYR A 8 -1.17 10.53 -2.81
N ARG A 9 -1.57 11.70 -3.32
CA ARG A 9 -1.33 12.08 -4.72
C ARG A 9 0.17 12.21 -5.03
N TYR A 10 0.94 12.75 -4.10
CA TYR A 10 2.39 12.85 -4.24
C TYR A 10 3.07 11.47 -4.26
N LEU A 11 2.59 10.52 -3.45
CA LEU A 11 3.03 9.13 -3.48
C LEU A 11 2.83 8.50 -4.86
N ILE A 12 1.63 8.66 -5.45
CA ILE A 12 1.33 8.21 -6.81
C ILE A 12 2.30 8.84 -7.82
N TYR A 13 2.47 10.16 -7.78
CA TYR A 13 3.38 10.89 -8.67
C TYR A 13 4.81 10.35 -8.62
N LYS A 14 5.31 10.08 -7.41
CA LYS A 14 6.67 9.57 -7.22
C LYS A 14 6.86 8.15 -7.72
N LEU A 15 5.91 7.28 -7.41
CA LEU A 15 5.94 5.90 -7.89
C LEU A 15 5.84 5.87 -9.43
N TYR A 16 5.10 6.79 -10.03
CA TYR A 16 4.95 6.90 -11.49
C TYR A 16 6.28 7.17 -12.19
N HIS A 17 7.15 7.96 -11.56
CA HIS A 17 8.47 8.31 -12.09
C HIS A 17 9.60 7.41 -11.58
N PHE A 18 9.28 6.32 -10.88
CA PHE A 18 10.29 5.42 -10.32
C PHE A 18 10.78 4.37 -11.34
N SER A 19 9.98 4.10 -12.36
CA SER A 19 10.28 3.12 -13.42
C SER A 19 9.84 3.67 -14.77
N ASP A 20 10.69 3.49 -15.78
CA ASP A 20 10.45 4.00 -17.14
C ASP A 20 9.44 3.14 -17.93
N ASP A 21 9.23 1.88 -17.53
CA ASP A 21 8.37 0.93 -18.24
C ASP A 21 6.99 0.77 -17.59
N THR A 22 5.92 1.00 -18.35
CA THR A 22 4.50 0.86 -17.91
C THR A 22 4.18 1.49 -16.54
N PRO A 23 4.49 2.79 -16.34
CA PRO A 23 4.50 3.43 -15.02
C PRO A 23 3.15 3.36 -14.29
N VAL A 24 2.03 3.39 -15.03
CA VAL A 24 0.68 3.26 -14.46
C VAL A 24 0.49 1.91 -13.78
N PHE A 25 0.84 0.82 -14.45
CA PHE A 25 0.64 -0.52 -13.93
C PHE A 25 1.52 -0.77 -12.71
N ASN A 26 2.79 -0.37 -12.76
CA ASN A 26 3.73 -0.51 -11.66
C ASN A 26 3.27 0.24 -10.41
N VAL A 27 2.75 1.46 -10.55
CA VAL A 27 2.19 2.22 -9.43
C VAL A 27 0.97 1.53 -8.84
N ILE A 28 0.03 1.06 -9.67
CA ILE A 28 -1.18 0.37 -9.18
C ILE A 28 -0.77 -0.89 -8.42
N MET A 29 0.11 -1.72 -8.98
CA MET A 29 0.59 -2.93 -8.35
C MET A 29 1.32 -2.65 -7.04
N THR A 30 2.18 -1.63 -7.00
CA THR A 30 2.91 -1.23 -5.79
C THR A 30 1.93 -0.79 -4.70
N LEU A 31 0.98 0.09 -5.02
CA LEU A 31 -0.02 0.58 -4.07
C LEU A 31 -0.98 -0.54 -3.64
N MET A 32 -1.28 -1.48 -4.51
CA MET A 32 -2.07 -2.66 -4.19
C MET A 32 -1.38 -3.51 -3.13
N LEU A 33 -0.10 -3.84 -3.33
CA LEU A 33 0.68 -4.60 -2.35
C LEU A 33 0.81 -3.86 -1.01
N VAL A 34 1.10 -2.55 -1.04
CA VAL A 34 1.19 -1.72 0.17
C VAL A 34 -0.12 -1.72 0.95
N HIS A 35 -1.24 -1.46 0.27
CA HIS A 35 -2.54 -1.44 0.93
C HIS A 35 -2.97 -2.83 1.40
N PHE A 36 -2.61 -3.89 0.67
CA PHE A 36 -2.89 -5.26 1.07
C PHE A 36 -2.14 -5.61 2.36
N TYR A 37 -0.84 -5.29 2.46
CA TYR A 37 -0.08 -5.47 3.70
C TYR A 37 -0.64 -4.65 4.85
N GLN A 38 -1.01 -3.38 4.62
CA GLN A 38 -1.65 -2.56 5.64
C GLN A 38 -2.98 -3.14 6.12
N LEU A 39 -3.81 -3.66 5.21
CA LEU A 39 -5.06 -4.34 5.55
C LEU A 39 -4.80 -5.58 6.40
N LEU A 40 -3.83 -6.42 6.03
CA LEU A 40 -3.45 -7.59 6.81
C LEU A 40 -2.92 -7.20 8.20
N THR A 41 -2.08 -6.17 8.30
CA THR A 41 -1.60 -5.66 9.60
C THR A 41 -2.77 -5.22 10.48
N ILE A 42 -3.74 -4.48 9.94
CA ILE A 42 -4.93 -4.05 10.70
C ILE A 42 -5.72 -5.27 11.19
N ILE A 43 -5.93 -6.27 10.34
CA ILE A 43 -6.64 -7.50 10.71
C ILE A 43 -5.90 -8.23 11.85
N MET A 44 -4.57 -8.39 11.74
CA MET A 44 -3.75 -9.05 12.76
C MET A 44 -3.76 -8.30 14.10
N LEU A 45 -3.77 -6.96 14.06
CA LEU A 45 -3.88 -6.14 15.27
C LEU A 45 -5.27 -6.25 15.93
N ILE A 46 -6.34 -6.36 15.13
CA ILE A 46 -7.69 -6.59 15.65
C ILE A 46 -7.77 -7.97 16.30
N GLU A 47 -7.27 -9.01 15.64
CA GLU A 47 -7.24 -10.37 16.18
C GLU A 47 -6.43 -10.46 17.48
N SER A 48 -5.25 -9.83 17.53
CA SER A 48 -4.40 -9.83 18.73
C SER A 48 -4.99 -9.03 19.90
N SER A 49 -5.84 -8.04 19.63
CA SER A 49 -6.46 -7.20 20.67
C SER A 49 -7.43 -7.94 21.60
N LYS A 50 -7.89 -9.14 21.22
CA LYS A 50 -8.94 -9.92 21.93
C LYS A 50 -10.27 -9.16 22.14
N LEU A 51 -10.45 -8.00 21.52
CA LEU A 51 -11.67 -7.19 21.63
C LEU A 51 -12.85 -7.81 20.86
N TYR A 52 -12.55 -8.62 19.86
CA TYR A 52 -13.53 -9.31 19.02
C TYR A 52 -13.08 -10.75 18.77
N ASP A 53 -14.03 -11.70 18.82
CA ASP A 53 -13.76 -13.11 18.48
C ASP A 53 -13.76 -13.30 16.95
N PHE A 54 -12.86 -12.57 16.29
CA PHE A 54 -12.65 -12.64 14.86
C PHE A 54 -11.36 -13.41 14.58
N LYS A 55 -11.49 -14.63 14.03
CA LYS A 55 -10.37 -15.48 13.65
C LYS A 55 -10.32 -15.59 12.13
N LEU A 56 -9.33 -14.94 11.52
CA LEU A 56 -9.07 -15.09 10.09
C LEU A 56 -7.98 -16.15 9.89
N ASN A 57 -8.36 -17.37 9.50
CA ASN A 57 -7.35 -18.37 9.12
C ASN A 57 -6.69 -17.95 7.80
N LEU A 58 -5.52 -17.33 7.90
CA LEU A 58 -4.70 -16.87 6.77
C LEU A 58 -3.79 -17.97 6.21
N VAL A 59 -3.71 -19.13 6.85
CA VAL A 59 -2.75 -20.19 6.53
C VAL A 59 -3.38 -21.33 5.73
N ASP A 60 -4.65 -21.66 6.00
CA ASP A 60 -5.28 -22.85 5.41
C ASP A 60 -6.31 -22.56 4.31
N GLY A 61 -6.13 -23.24 3.18
CA GLY A 61 -7.09 -23.33 2.09
C GLY A 61 -7.02 -22.21 1.05
N TYR A 62 -8.02 -22.15 0.17
CA TYR A 62 -8.08 -21.21 -0.95
C TYR A 62 -8.54 -19.80 -0.57
N ARG A 63 -8.97 -19.58 0.68
CA ARG A 63 -9.59 -18.33 1.14
C ARG A 63 -8.65 -17.12 1.04
N PRO A 64 -7.38 -17.18 1.49
CA PRO A 64 -6.46 -16.04 1.37
C PRO A 64 -6.22 -15.65 -0.09
N PHE A 65 -6.14 -16.64 -0.98
CA PHE A 65 -6.01 -16.41 -2.42
C PHE A 65 -7.24 -15.69 -3.00
N VAL A 66 -8.45 -16.13 -2.66
CA VAL A 66 -9.69 -15.47 -3.10
C VAL A 66 -9.77 -14.02 -2.58
N ILE A 67 -9.40 -13.78 -1.32
CA ILE A 67 -9.34 -12.42 -0.73
C ILE A 67 -8.34 -11.57 -1.50
N PHE A 68 -7.14 -12.07 -1.75
CA PHE A 68 -6.10 -11.35 -2.50
C PHE A 68 -6.55 -11.01 -3.92
N ILE A 69 -7.11 -11.97 -4.66
CA ILE A 69 -7.60 -11.74 -6.03
C ILE A 69 -8.75 -10.72 -6.03
N SER A 70 -9.72 -10.87 -5.13
CA SER A 70 -10.86 -9.95 -5.04
C SER A 70 -10.40 -8.53 -4.69
N PHE A 71 -9.48 -8.40 -3.74
CA PHE A 71 -8.86 -7.13 -3.37
C PHE A 71 -8.11 -6.51 -4.55
N SER A 72 -7.32 -7.30 -5.27
CA SER A 72 -6.54 -6.85 -6.43
C SER A 72 -7.44 -6.31 -7.54
N ILE A 73 -8.54 -7.01 -7.87
CA ILE A 73 -9.50 -6.58 -8.88
C ILE A 73 -10.17 -5.27 -8.45
N LEU A 74 -10.67 -5.20 -7.22
CA LEU A 74 -11.30 -3.98 -6.70
C LEU A 74 -10.33 -2.79 -6.69
N HIS A 75 -9.10 -3.01 -6.25
CA HIS A 75 -8.06 -1.98 -6.23
C HIS A 75 -7.76 -1.48 -7.64
N PHE A 76 -7.57 -2.38 -8.61
CA PHE A 76 -7.35 -2.01 -10.00
C PHE A 76 -8.50 -1.14 -10.54
N LEU A 77 -9.75 -1.55 -10.34
CA LEU A 77 -10.92 -0.80 -10.80
C LEU A 77 -11.03 0.59 -10.15
N LEU A 78 -10.67 0.73 -8.87
CA LEU A 78 -10.74 2.00 -8.15
C LEU A 78 -9.62 2.97 -8.55
N PHE A 79 -8.41 2.47 -8.81
CA PHE A 79 -7.22 3.30 -9.01
C PHE A 79 -6.86 3.52 -10.48
N TYR A 80 -7.34 2.68 -11.40
CA TYR A 80 -7.13 2.85 -12.84
C TYR A 80 -8.01 3.99 -13.39
N ASN A 81 -7.51 5.23 -13.35
CA ASN A 81 -8.23 6.39 -13.88
C ASN A 81 -7.28 7.42 -14.54
N LYS A 82 -7.09 7.29 -15.86
CA LYS A 82 -6.16 8.14 -16.63
C LYS A 82 -6.32 9.65 -16.41
N LYS A 83 -7.56 10.15 -16.25
CA LYS A 83 -7.83 11.59 -16.03
C LYS A 83 -7.25 12.07 -14.70
N ARG A 84 -7.41 11.28 -13.63
CA ARG A 84 -6.86 11.61 -12.30
C ARG A 84 -5.33 11.65 -12.32
N TRP A 85 -4.70 10.76 -13.07
CA TRP A 85 -3.24 10.65 -13.11
C TRP A 85 -2.60 11.85 -13.81
N LYS A 86 -3.21 12.32 -14.91
CA LYS A 86 -2.79 13.56 -15.56
C LYS A 86 -2.90 14.78 -14.63
N ALA A 87 -3.95 14.86 -13.82
CA ALA A 87 -4.10 15.95 -12.86
C ALA A 87 -3.01 15.90 -11.77
N ILE A 88 -2.63 14.70 -11.31
CA ILE A 88 -1.52 14.49 -10.36
C ILE A 88 -0.19 14.91 -10.99
N GLU A 89 0.04 14.55 -12.26
CA GLU A 89 1.22 14.95 -13.02
C GLU A 89 1.36 16.48 -13.06
N ASP A 90 0.28 17.15 -13.47
CA ASP A 90 0.25 18.61 -13.58
C ASP A 90 0.45 19.30 -12.22
N GLU A 91 0.03 18.68 -11.10
CA GLU A 91 0.21 19.20 -9.73
C GLU A 91 1.69 19.21 -9.29
N PHE A 92 2.50 18.24 -9.71
CA PHE A 92 3.86 18.04 -9.17
C PHE A 92 5.01 18.13 -10.18
N LYS A 93 4.73 18.25 -11.49
CA LYS A 93 5.75 18.28 -12.56
C LYS A 93 6.88 19.31 -12.40
N ASN A 94 6.63 20.40 -11.69
CA ASN A 94 7.59 21.50 -11.49
C ASN A 94 8.24 21.49 -10.08
N GLU A 95 8.32 20.33 -9.42
CA GLU A 95 8.97 20.26 -8.11
C GLU A 95 10.48 20.57 -8.19
N SER A 96 10.98 21.33 -7.20
CA SER A 96 12.42 21.65 -7.14
C SER A 96 13.28 20.40 -6.91
N PRO A 97 14.56 20.37 -7.35
CA PRO A 97 15.43 19.20 -7.19
C PRO A 97 15.61 18.74 -5.73
N ARG A 98 15.61 19.69 -4.78
CA ARG A 98 15.70 19.39 -3.35
C ARG A 98 14.44 18.66 -2.86
N HIS A 99 13.27 19.17 -3.22
CA HIS A 99 11.99 18.52 -2.88
C HIS A 99 11.88 17.16 -3.55
N LYS A 100 12.37 17.02 -4.78
CA LYS A 100 12.41 15.75 -5.50
C LYS A 100 13.15 14.68 -4.68
N LYS A 101 14.36 14.96 -4.20
CA LYS A 101 15.16 14.00 -3.41
C LYS A 101 14.49 13.63 -2.09
N ILE A 102 14.07 14.64 -1.32
CA ILE A 102 13.43 14.42 0.00
C ILE A 102 12.14 13.62 -0.16
N GLY A 103 11.32 13.97 -1.15
CA GLY A 103 10.08 13.27 -1.43
C GLY A 103 10.27 11.81 -1.82
N THR A 104 11.32 11.51 -2.59
CA THR A 104 11.66 10.12 -2.93
C THR A 104 12.01 9.31 -1.68
N ILE A 105 12.83 9.86 -0.77
CA ILE A 105 13.17 9.19 0.50
C ILE A 105 11.89 8.91 1.31
N ILE A 106 11.00 9.91 1.45
CA ILE A 106 9.75 9.75 2.19
C ILE A 106 8.88 8.64 1.59
N VAL A 107 8.75 8.61 0.26
CA VAL A 107 7.95 7.59 -0.44
C VAL A 107 8.55 6.20 -0.27
N ILE A 108 9.86 6.04 -0.41
CA ILE A 108 10.54 4.76 -0.18
C ILE A 108 10.34 4.30 1.25
N SER A 109 10.54 5.18 2.23
CA SER A 109 10.32 4.87 3.65
C SER A 109 8.87 4.48 3.94
N TYR A 110 7.89 5.09 3.26
CA TYR A 110 6.48 4.72 3.40
C TYR A 110 6.20 3.31 2.85
N VAL A 111 6.71 2.99 1.65
CA VAL A 111 6.52 1.68 1.02
C VAL A 111 7.20 0.58 1.83
N ILE A 112 8.50 0.76 2.15
CA ILE A 112 9.27 -0.20 2.96
C ILE A 112 8.70 -0.30 4.36
N GLY A 113 8.36 0.83 4.99
CA GLY A 113 7.78 0.86 6.33
C GLY A 113 6.44 0.12 6.41
N SER A 114 5.61 0.22 5.37
CA SER A 114 4.33 -0.52 5.32
C SER A 114 4.55 -2.04 5.26
N ALA A 115 5.49 -2.51 4.43
CA ALA A 115 5.85 -3.93 4.39
C ALA A 115 6.52 -4.37 5.72
N GLY A 116 7.43 -3.55 6.26
CA GLY A 116 8.12 -3.83 7.52
C GLY A 116 7.17 -3.92 8.71
N LEU A 117 6.16 -3.05 8.79
CA LEU A 117 5.12 -3.11 9.82
C LEU A 117 4.31 -4.42 9.74
N PHE A 118 4.00 -4.87 8.52
CA PHE A 118 3.35 -6.17 8.33
C PHE A 118 4.20 -7.32 8.87
N PHE A 119 5.46 -7.42 8.48
CA PHE A 119 6.35 -8.46 9.01
C PHE A 119 6.57 -8.36 10.51
N ALA A 120 6.66 -7.14 11.06
CA ALA A 120 6.74 -6.92 12.50
C ALA A 120 5.48 -7.41 13.23
N SER A 121 4.30 -7.22 12.64
CA SER A 121 3.03 -7.65 13.24
C SER A 121 2.88 -9.17 13.32
N LEU A 122 3.58 -9.93 12.48
CA LEU A 122 3.61 -11.39 12.56
C LEU A 122 4.18 -11.90 13.90
N PHE A 123 5.12 -11.17 14.51
CA PHE A 123 5.69 -11.53 15.82
C PHE A 123 4.72 -11.28 16.99
N MET A 124 3.65 -10.52 16.77
CA MET A 124 2.63 -10.24 17.79
C MET A 124 1.51 -11.29 17.82
N LEU A 125 1.44 -12.15 16.80
CA LEU A 125 0.49 -13.24 16.80
C LEU A 125 0.91 -14.28 17.85
N PRO A 126 -0.02 -14.77 18.69
CA PRO A 126 0.29 -15.85 19.60
C PRO A 126 0.79 -17.05 18.79
N SER A 127 1.87 -17.69 19.26
CA SER A 127 2.43 -18.89 18.66
C SER A 127 1.30 -19.86 18.33
N PRO A 128 1.25 -20.45 17.12
CA PRO A 128 0.35 -21.58 16.91
C PRO A 128 0.71 -22.61 17.98
N ASN A 129 -0.26 -22.96 18.82
CA ASN A 129 -0.11 -24.08 19.75
C ASN A 129 0.14 -25.32 18.89
N LEU A 130 1.42 -25.71 18.76
CA LEU A 130 1.83 -27.01 18.26
C LEU A 130 1.42 -28.09 19.26
#